data_AF-A0A915YAS1-F1
#
_entry.id   AF-A0A915YAS1-F1
#
_cell.length_a   1.000
_cell.length_b   1.000
_cell.length_c   1.000
_cell.angle_alpha   90.00
_cell.angle_beta   90.00
_cell.angle_gamma   90.00
#
_symmetry.space_group_name_H-M   'P 1'
#
loop_
_entity.id
_entity.type
_entity.pdbx_description
1 polymer ?
#
loop_
_entity_poly.entity_id
_entity_poly.type
_entity_poly.pdbx_seq_one_letter_code
_entity_poly.pdbx_strand_id
1 'polypeptide(L)'
;MYKIYVLLLSLFLAAACGKRHSGCYVEYGFKFPLSVTPNDVFSVGDTIWYEMDLPNQLLDKNSGNYFDFTNYELFFDLTTSKIDTDFVYNTDHLFDVYAEIGRVETEVNYFAYTYFHFKSINEKKFKIGLIPKKKGCYNTSIRLADAFYDKEENNDLDITATNCWEYLRPDTDAYTNDGQSNHYLVDGVCLYSPYDSLLICHVDSVKHTRGSYAFCVKD
;
A
#
# COMPACT_ATOMS: atom_id res chain seq x y z
N MET A 1 43.81 14.46 39.51
CA MET A 1 43.25 13.28 38.80
C MET A 1 41.78 13.43 38.45
N TYR A 2 40.89 13.90 39.33
CA TYR A 2 39.44 14.06 39.05
C TYR A 2 39.09 14.90 37.80
N LYS A 3 39.87 15.95 37.50
CA LYS A 3 39.62 16.83 36.33
C LYS A 3 39.73 16.11 34.97
N ILE A 4 40.57 15.08 34.85
CA ILE A 4 40.73 14.30 33.60
C ILE A 4 39.53 13.37 33.39
N TYR A 5 39.00 12.78 34.46
CA TYR A 5 37.82 11.92 34.39
C TYR A 5 36.54 12.69 34.03
N VAL A 6 36.38 13.92 34.54
CA VAL A 6 35.25 14.78 34.16
C VAL A 6 35.32 15.14 32.67
N LEU A 7 36.51 15.42 32.15
CA LEU A 7 36.71 15.79 30.74
C LEU A 7 36.47 14.61 29.79
N LEU A 8 36.93 13.40 30.16
CA LEU A 8 36.64 12.17 29.43
C LEU A 8 35.15 11.80 29.48
N LEU A 9 34.50 11.94 30.64
CA LEU A 9 33.06 11.68 30.78
C LEU A 9 32.23 12.65 29.92
N SER A 10 32.61 13.93 29.85
CA SER A 10 31.96 14.89 28.96
C SER A 10 32.19 14.59 27.46
N LEU A 11 33.35 14.05 27.08
CA LEU A 11 33.62 13.61 25.70
C LEU A 11 32.81 12.37 25.33
N PHE A 12 32.65 11.40 26.25
CA PHE A 12 31.79 10.24 26.04
C PHE A 12 30.31 10.63 25.98
N LEU A 13 29.84 11.57 26.81
CA LEU A 13 28.47 12.09 26.75
C LEU A 13 28.21 12.90 25.47
N ALA A 14 29.20 13.65 24.97
CA ALA A 14 29.10 14.36 23.70
C ALA A 14 29.10 13.40 22.49
N ALA A 15 29.82 12.28 22.57
CA ALA A 15 29.79 11.22 21.55
C ALA A 15 28.52 10.34 21.64
N ALA A 16 27.88 10.27 22.82
CA ALA A 16 26.62 9.56 23.05
C ALA A 16 25.36 10.35 22.66
N CYS A 17 25.50 11.64 22.31
CA CYS A 17 24.50 12.33 21.50
C CYS A 17 24.57 11.77 20.07
N GLY A 18 23.96 10.59 19.87
CA GLY A 18 23.60 10.13 18.55
C GLY A 18 22.85 11.27 17.85
N LYS A 19 23.19 11.56 16.59
CA LYS A 19 22.56 12.60 15.79
C LYS A 19 21.04 12.38 15.81
N ARG A 20 20.33 13.01 16.74
CA ARG A 20 18.89 13.14 16.67
C ARG A 20 18.61 13.95 15.43
N HIS A 21 17.85 13.36 14.51
CA HIS A 21 17.42 13.91 13.24
C HIS A 21 16.79 15.29 13.44
N SER A 22 17.59 16.34 13.33
CA SER A 22 17.09 17.72 13.40
C SER A 22 16.62 18.14 12.01
N GLY A 23 15.34 17.86 11.71
CA GLY A 23 14.56 18.55 10.66
C GLY A 23 14.90 18.26 9.20
N CYS A 24 15.69 17.23 8.87
CA CYS A 24 15.91 16.82 7.49
C CYS A 24 15.01 15.62 7.13
N TYR A 25 14.32 15.71 6.00
CA TYR A 25 13.49 14.65 5.44
C TYR A 25 13.70 14.54 3.93
N VAL A 26 13.65 13.32 3.42
CA VAL A 26 13.62 13.01 2.00
C VAL A 26 12.34 12.23 1.71
N GLU A 27 11.65 12.66 0.68
CA GLU A 27 10.34 12.15 0.32
C GLU A 27 10.40 11.58 -1.10
N TYR A 28 10.01 10.32 -1.26
CA TYR A 28 10.06 9.61 -2.53
C TYR A 28 8.66 9.36 -3.09
N GLY A 29 8.51 9.50 -4.41
CA GLY A 29 7.27 9.21 -5.11
C GLY A 29 7.48 8.15 -6.18
N PHE A 30 7.00 6.91 -5.96
CA PHE A 30 7.14 5.83 -6.94
C PHE A 30 5.82 5.53 -7.68
N LYS A 31 5.91 4.78 -8.79
CA LYS A 31 4.75 4.11 -9.41
C LYS A 31 5.00 2.62 -9.37
N PHE A 32 4.07 1.88 -8.78
CA PHE A 32 4.08 0.42 -8.87
C PHE A 32 3.15 0.01 -10.02
N PRO A 33 3.62 -0.81 -10.98
CA PRO A 33 2.77 -1.30 -12.07
C PRO A 33 1.86 -2.40 -11.54
N LEU A 34 0.54 -2.21 -11.63
CA LEU A 34 -0.42 -3.22 -11.22
C LEU A 34 -1.39 -3.51 -12.37
N SER A 35 -1.54 -4.77 -12.73
CA SER A 35 -2.53 -5.19 -13.72
C SER A 35 -3.65 -5.92 -13.03
N VAL A 36 -4.88 -5.66 -13.48
CA VAL A 36 -6.09 -6.33 -13.00
C VAL A 36 -6.82 -6.92 -14.19
N THR A 37 -7.39 -8.12 -14.03
CA THR A 37 -8.24 -8.73 -15.07
C THR A 37 -9.27 -7.71 -15.57
N PRO A 38 -9.21 -7.27 -16.84
CA PRO A 38 -10.03 -6.16 -17.32
C PRO A 38 -11.45 -6.64 -17.58
N ASN A 39 -12.31 -6.55 -16.56
CA ASN A 39 -13.73 -6.84 -16.67
C ASN A 39 -14.52 -6.12 -15.56
N ASP A 40 -15.65 -5.55 -15.93
CA ASP A 40 -16.52 -4.81 -15.01
C ASP A 40 -17.51 -5.72 -14.29
N VAL A 41 -17.75 -6.91 -14.84
CA VAL A 41 -18.79 -7.83 -14.35
C VAL A 41 -18.24 -9.25 -14.24
N PHE A 42 -18.21 -9.74 -13.01
CA PHE A 42 -17.83 -11.11 -12.66
C PHE A 42 -19.04 -11.87 -12.12
N SER A 43 -18.94 -13.19 -12.03
CA SER A 43 -19.88 -14.07 -11.35
C SER A 43 -19.29 -14.52 -10.02
N VAL A 44 -20.13 -14.94 -9.07
CA VAL A 44 -19.64 -15.59 -7.84
C VAL A 44 -18.78 -16.80 -8.22
N GLY A 45 -17.58 -16.88 -7.64
CA GLY A 45 -16.61 -17.94 -7.94
C GLY A 45 -15.63 -17.64 -9.10
N ASP A 46 -15.85 -16.58 -9.88
CA ASP A 46 -14.85 -16.14 -10.86
C ASP A 46 -13.56 -15.67 -10.16
N THR A 47 -12.41 -15.81 -10.81
CA THR A 47 -11.15 -15.27 -10.27
C THR A 47 -10.82 -13.93 -10.90
N ILE A 48 -10.64 -12.92 -10.05
CA ILE A 48 -10.15 -11.60 -10.43
C ILE A 48 -8.65 -11.59 -10.15
N TRP A 49 -7.84 -11.57 -11.21
CA TRP A 49 -6.39 -11.57 -11.06
C TRP A 49 -5.83 -10.17 -10.87
N TYR A 50 -4.95 -10.03 -9.89
CA TYR A 50 -4.06 -8.88 -9.74
C TYR A 50 -2.62 -9.34 -9.91
N GLU A 51 -1.87 -8.63 -10.75
CA GLU A 51 -0.51 -9.00 -11.14
C GLU A 51 0.41 -7.78 -11.04
N MET A 52 1.58 -7.98 -10.46
CA MET A 52 2.63 -6.96 -10.41
C MET A 52 3.96 -7.60 -10.80
N ASP A 53 4.68 -6.93 -11.69
CA ASP A 53 6.05 -7.24 -12.07
C ASP A 53 6.90 -5.98 -11.88
N LEU A 54 7.57 -5.91 -10.73
CA LEU A 54 8.27 -4.72 -10.29
C LEU A 54 9.76 -4.81 -10.68
N PRO A 55 10.30 -3.85 -11.46
CA PRO A 55 11.73 -3.81 -11.71
C PRO A 55 12.52 -3.54 -10.41
N ASN A 56 13.78 -3.98 -10.40
CA ASN A 56 14.66 -3.73 -9.27
C ASN A 56 15.02 -2.25 -9.10
N GLN A 57 14.90 -1.44 -10.16
CA GLN A 57 15.13 0.00 -10.08
C GLN A 57 13.83 0.75 -10.35
N LEU A 58 13.52 1.72 -9.48
CA LEU A 58 12.35 2.57 -9.61
C LEU A 58 12.75 4.02 -9.79
N LEU A 59 12.09 4.68 -10.74
CA LEU A 59 12.22 6.11 -10.97
C LEU A 59 11.42 6.85 -9.91
N ASP A 60 12.12 7.63 -9.08
CA ASP A 60 11.46 8.60 -8.21
C ASP A 60 10.97 9.79 -9.04
N LYS A 61 9.67 10.06 -8.95
CA LYS A 61 9.00 11.17 -9.65
C LYS A 61 9.50 12.53 -9.19
N ASN A 62 9.98 12.64 -7.94
CA ASN A 62 10.37 13.93 -7.36
C ASN A 62 11.75 14.36 -7.85
N SER A 63 12.75 13.49 -7.70
CA SER A 63 14.13 13.78 -8.05
C SER A 63 14.50 13.44 -9.49
N GLY A 64 13.72 12.58 -10.16
CA GLY A 64 14.05 12.05 -11.48
C GLY A 64 15.18 11.02 -11.46
N ASN A 65 15.62 10.57 -10.28
CA ASN A 65 16.66 9.57 -10.12
C ASN A 65 16.08 8.16 -10.01
N TYR A 66 16.88 7.18 -10.41
CA TYR A 66 16.58 5.77 -10.18
C TYR A 66 17.15 5.32 -8.85
N PHE A 67 16.34 4.61 -8.07
CA PHE A 67 16.73 3.98 -6.82
C PHE A 67 16.68 2.47 -6.92
N ASP A 68 17.68 1.80 -6.35
CA ASP A 68 17.80 0.35 -6.37
C ASP A 68 17.07 -0.26 -5.17
N PHE A 69 16.00 -0.97 -5.48
CA PHE A 69 15.20 -1.70 -4.53
C PHE A 69 15.62 -3.17 -4.41
N THR A 70 16.67 -3.66 -5.07
CA THR A 70 16.99 -5.09 -5.17
C THR A 70 16.92 -5.83 -3.85
N ASN A 71 17.37 -5.22 -2.75
CA ASN A 71 17.39 -5.83 -1.41
C ASN A 71 16.21 -5.44 -0.50
N TYR A 72 15.20 -4.75 -1.04
CA TYR A 72 14.04 -4.30 -0.29
C TYR A 72 12.90 -5.30 -0.35
N GLU A 73 12.46 -5.73 0.83
CA GLU A 73 11.24 -6.51 0.99
C GLU A 73 10.03 -5.57 1.05
N LEU A 74 9.45 -5.29 -0.11
CA LEU A 74 8.19 -4.56 -0.20
C LEU A 74 7.01 -5.52 -0.08
N PHE A 75 5.94 -5.07 0.58
CA PHE A 75 4.69 -5.79 0.67
C PHE A 75 3.51 -4.81 0.60
N PHE A 76 2.37 -5.33 0.14
CA PHE A 76 1.19 -4.54 -0.21
C PHE A 76 -0.02 -5.06 0.56
N ASP A 77 -0.95 -4.20 0.94
CA ASP A 77 -2.22 -4.61 1.54
C ASP A 77 -3.38 -4.51 0.54
N LEU A 78 -4.32 -5.45 0.67
CA LEU A 78 -5.63 -5.36 0.05
C LEU A 78 -6.55 -4.54 0.94
N THR A 79 -7.27 -3.63 0.31
CA THR A 79 -8.47 -3.04 0.90
C THR A 79 -9.65 -3.33 0.00
N THR A 80 -10.76 -3.75 0.58
CA THR A 80 -12.00 -3.95 -0.16
C THR A 80 -13.15 -3.21 0.51
N SER A 81 -13.99 -2.60 -0.32
CA SER A 81 -15.24 -1.97 0.09
C SER A 81 -16.38 -2.48 -0.78
N LYS A 82 -17.52 -2.76 -0.15
CA LYS A 82 -18.77 -2.96 -0.87
C LYS A 82 -19.42 -1.60 -1.14
N ILE A 83 -19.85 -1.38 -2.38
CA ILE A 83 -20.20 -0.05 -2.92
C ILE A 83 -21.62 0.04 -3.51
N ASP A 84 -22.44 -0.98 -3.39
CA ASP A 84 -23.84 -1.00 -3.86
C ASP A 84 -24.87 -1.02 -2.72
N THR A 85 -24.41 -1.08 -1.47
CA THR A 85 -25.23 -1.05 -0.24
C THR A 85 -24.61 -0.06 0.77
N ASP A 86 -24.97 -0.14 2.06
CA ASP A 86 -24.26 0.60 3.11
C ASP A 86 -22.74 0.41 2.96
N PHE A 87 -21.99 1.49 3.18
CA PHE A 87 -20.54 1.47 3.01
C PHE A 87 -19.93 0.60 4.11
N VAL A 88 -19.33 -0.52 3.73
CA VAL A 88 -18.63 -1.42 4.66
C VAL A 88 -17.15 -1.45 4.25
N TYR A 89 -16.28 -0.94 5.13
CA TYR A 89 -14.82 -1.13 5.04
C TYR A 89 -14.45 -2.58 5.36
N ASN A 90 -13.35 -3.05 4.77
CA ASN A 90 -12.72 -4.34 5.06
C ASN A 90 -13.64 -5.53 4.80
N THR A 91 -14.18 -5.56 3.58
CA THR A 91 -15.01 -6.67 3.10
C THR A 91 -14.18 -7.87 2.62
N ASP A 92 -12.91 -7.99 3.03
CA ASP A 92 -11.97 -9.00 2.53
C ASP A 92 -12.50 -10.42 2.78
N HIS A 93 -13.21 -10.61 3.90
CA HIS A 93 -13.90 -11.85 4.24
C HIS A 93 -14.99 -12.27 3.24
N LEU A 94 -15.47 -11.38 2.37
CA LEU A 94 -16.39 -11.67 1.26
C LEU A 94 -15.69 -12.28 0.05
N PHE A 95 -14.37 -12.44 0.11
CA PHE A 95 -13.56 -13.04 -0.92
C PHE A 95 -12.75 -14.21 -0.38
N ASP A 96 -12.44 -15.17 -1.23
CA ASP A 96 -11.33 -16.09 -1.03
C ASP A 96 -10.11 -15.53 -1.75
N VAL A 97 -8.96 -15.52 -1.08
CA VAL A 97 -7.72 -14.93 -1.58
C VAL A 97 -6.66 -16.01 -1.65
N TYR A 98 -5.94 -16.10 -2.76
CA TYR A 98 -4.78 -16.98 -2.88
C TYR A 98 -3.70 -16.38 -3.78
N ALA A 99 -2.46 -16.80 -3.58
CA ALA A 99 -1.33 -16.45 -4.44
C ALA A 99 -1.05 -17.59 -5.43
N GLU A 100 -1.02 -17.27 -6.72
CA GLU A 100 -0.40 -18.13 -7.75
C GLU A 100 1.12 -17.89 -7.78
N ILE A 101 1.53 -16.63 -7.62
CA ILE A 101 2.93 -16.20 -7.48
C ILE A 101 3.05 -15.28 -6.28
N GLY A 102 4.08 -15.47 -5.46
CA GLY A 102 4.28 -14.69 -4.24
C GLY A 102 3.74 -15.41 -3.01
N ARG A 103 3.36 -14.64 -2.00
CA ARG A 103 2.77 -15.15 -0.76
C ARG A 103 1.69 -14.19 -0.26
N VAL A 104 0.63 -14.76 0.30
CA VAL A 104 -0.41 -14.02 1.00
C VAL A 104 -0.26 -14.30 2.49
N GLU A 105 -0.26 -13.25 3.30
CA GLU A 105 -0.36 -13.34 4.76
C GLU A 105 -1.63 -12.63 5.20
N THR A 106 -2.43 -13.29 6.03
CA THR A 106 -3.63 -12.67 6.61
C THR A 106 -3.40 -12.49 8.09
N GLU A 107 -3.37 -11.24 8.54
CA GLU A 107 -3.30 -10.92 9.95
C GLU A 107 -4.71 -10.72 10.50
N VAL A 108 -5.07 -11.52 11.51
CA VAL A 108 -6.38 -11.48 12.15
C VAL A 108 -6.27 -10.69 13.44
N ASN A 109 -6.34 -9.36 13.33
CA ASN A 109 -6.46 -8.44 14.47
C ASN A 109 -7.91 -7.91 14.59
N TYR A 110 -8.11 -6.76 15.25
CA TYR A 110 -9.42 -6.08 15.33
C TYR A 110 -9.98 -5.74 13.93
N PHE A 111 -9.08 -5.61 12.95
CA PHE A 111 -9.38 -5.60 11.52
C PHE A 111 -8.60 -6.75 10.86
N ALA A 112 -9.21 -7.42 9.88
CA ALA A 112 -8.52 -8.41 9.07
C ALA A 112 -7.77 -7.67 7.94
N TYR A 113 -6.45 -7.75 7.94
CA TYR A 113 -5.61 -7.21 6.87
C TYR A 113 -5.04 -8.36 6.04
N THR A 114 -5.09 -8.21 4.72
CA THR A 114 -4.50 -9.17 3.79
C THR A 114 -3.27 -8.54 3.15
N TYR A 115 -2.09 -9.09 3.45
CA TYR A 115 -0.82 -8.65 2.91
C TYR A 115 -0.35 -9.56 1.77
N PHE A 116 0.28 -8.95 0.77
CA PHE A 116 0.87 -9.58 -0.41
C PHE A 116 2.36 -9.34 -0.43
N HIS A 117 3.10 -10.44 -0.43
CA HIS A 117 4.55 -10.44 -0.53
C HIS A 117 4.95 -10.96 -1.90
N PHE A 118 6.02 -10.38 -2.43
CA PHE A 118 6.67 -10.91 -3.62
C PHE A 118 7.21 -12.33 -3.40
N LYS A 119 7.42 -13.06 -4.49
CA LYS A 119 7.98 -14.42 -4.46
C LYS A 119 9.34 -14.49 -3.78
N SER A 120 10.18 -13.49 -4.02
CA SER A 120 11.43 -13.28 -3.30
C SER A 120 11.89 -11.83 -3.45
N ILE A 121 12.84 -11.41 -2.62
CA ILE A 121 13.48 -10.08 -2.68
C ILE A 121 14.05 -9.79 -4.09
N ASN A 122 14.61 -10.80 -4.77
CA ASN A 122 15.22 -10.66 -6.09
C ASN A 122 14.26 -10.87 -7.28
N GLU A 123 13.07 -11.39 -7.03
CA GLU A 123 12.04 -11.66 -8.04
C GLU A 123 10.73 -11.03 -7.56
N LYS A 124 10.61 -9.71 -7.80
CA LYS A 124 9.49 -8.89 -7.33
C LYS A 124 8.27 -9.01 -8.20
N LYS A 125 7.76 -10.23 -8.24
CA LYS A 125 6.53 -10.58 -8.93
C LYS A 125 5.54 -11.16 -7.96
N PHE A 126 4.28 -10.75 -8.09
CA PHE A 126 3.16 -11.45 -7.49
C PHE A 126 2.03 -11.60 -8.50
N LYS A 127 1.23 -12.64 -8.29
CA LYS A 127 -0.03 -12.88 -8.98
C LYS A 127 -1.00 -13.46 -7.97
N ILE A 128 -2.05 -12.72 -7.68
CA ILE A 128 -3.03 -13.08 -6.66
C ILE A 128 -4.42 -13.18 -7.29
N GLY A 129 -5.16 -14.19 -6.85
CA GLY A 129 -6.55 -14.41 -7.24
C GLY A 129 -7.47 -13.95 -6.12
N LEU A 130 -8.42 -13.09 -6.47
CA LEU A 130 -9.52 -12.67 -5.61
C LEU A 130 -10.81 -13.32 -6.11
N ILE A 131 -11.44 -14.19 -5.31
CA ILE A 131 -12.64 -14.92 -5.69
C ILE A 131 -13.83 -14.42 -4.87
N PRO A 132 -14.84 -13.75 -5.46
CA PRO A 132 -15.97 -13.23 -4.71
C PRO A 132 -16.92 -14.36 -4.30
N LYS A 133 -17.34 -14.35 -3.03
CA LYS A 133 -18.31 -15.29 -2.45
C LYS A 133 -19.76 -14.78 -2.48
N LYS A 134 -19.94 -13.50 -2.75
CA LYS A 134 -21.24 -12.81 -2.67
C LYS A 134 -21.40 -11.83 -3.83
N LYS A 135 -22.62 -11.75 -4.36
CA LYS A 135 -23.00 -10.71 -5.31
C LYS A 135 -22.95 -9.32 -4.68
N GLY A 136 -22.74 -8.36 -5.56
CA GLY A 136 -22.74 -6.93 -5.26
C GLY A 136 -21.64 -6.21 -6.02
N CYS A 137 -21.58 -4.90 -5.90
CA CYS A 137 -20.49 -4.11 -6.45
C CYS A 137 -19.45 -3.83 -5.38
N TYR A 138 -18.18 -3.90 -5.78
CA TYR A 138 -17.03 -3.76 -4.91
C TYR A 138 -16.03 -2.79 -5.52
N ASN A 139 -15.32 -2.08 -4.64
CA ASN A 139 -14.12 -1.36 -4.97
C ASN A 139 -12.98 -1.96 -4.15
N THR A 140 -11.92 -2.36 -4.83
CA THR A 140 -10.76 -2.99 -4.21
C THR A 140 -9.52 -2.18 -4.54
N SER A 141 -8.56 -2.10 -3.64
CA SER A 141 -7.29 -1.43 -3.90
C SER A 141 -6.15 -2.24 -3.32
N ILE A 142 -5.07 -2.32 -4.09
CA ILE A 142 -3.78 -2.80 -3.60
C ILE A 142 -2.92 -1.57 -3.41
N ARG A 143 -2.47 -1.34 -2.19
CA ARG A 143 -1.60 -0.23 -1.83
C ARG A 143 -0.38 -0.76 -1.11
N LEU A 144 0.69 0.01 -1.10
CA LEU A 144 1.86 -0.38 -0.32
C LEU A 144 1.48 -0.31 1.16
N ALA A 145 1.97 -1.24 1.98
CA ALA A 145 1.56 -1.31 3.37
C ALA A 145 1.88 -0.02 4.16
N ASP A 146 1.04 0.31 5.14
CA ASP A 146 1.15 1.57 5.90
C ASP A 146 2.51 1.73 6.61
N ALA A 147 3.19 0.61 6.90
CA ALA A 147 4.54 0.54 7.46
C ALA A 147 5.64 1.26 6.64
N PHE A 148 5.36 1.63 5.38
CA PHE A 148 6.28 2.37 4.52
C PHE A 148 5.96 3.88 4.42
N TYR A 149 4.85 4.33 5.02
CA TYR A 149 4.44 5.74 5.06
C TYR A 149 4.60 6.37 6.45
N ASP A 150 4.65 5.57 7.52
CA ASP A 150 4.71 6.08 8.89
C ASP A 150 6.11 6.60 9.26
N LYS A 151 6.15 7.82 9.81
CA LYS A 151 7.35 8.52 10.26
C LYS A 151 7.82 8.06 11.64
N GLU A 152 6.97 7.39 12.42
CA GLU A 152 7.22 7.05 13.82
C GLU A 152 7.57 5.56 14.03
N GLU A 153 7.20 4.68 13.10
CA GLU A 153 7.47 3.24 13.17
C GLU A 153 8.72 2.82 12.39
N ASN A 154 9.92 3.22 12.81
CA ASN A 154 11.26 2.58 12.63
C ASN A 154 11.69 1.92 11.29
N ASN A 155 10.89 1.90 10.24
CA ASN A 155 11.23 1.40 8.91
C ASN A 155 11.68 2.58 8.08
N ASP A 156 12.75 3.23 8.52
CA ASP A 156 13.45 4.21 7.69
C ASP A 156 13.81 3.46 6.40
N LEU A 157 13.24 3.90 5.29
CA LEU A 157 13.43 3.23 4.01
C LEU A 157 14.90 3.20 3.60
N ASP A 158 15.75 4.04 4.21
CA ASP A 158 17.21 4.10 4.07
C ASP A 158 17.73 3.79 2.65
N ILE A 159 17.03 4.32 1.65
CA ILE A 159 17.28 4.12 0.22
C ILE A 159 18.61 4.75 -0.15
N THR A 160 18.93 5.90 0.46
CA THR A 160 20.12 6.69 0.11
C THR A 160 21.21 6.75 1.17
N ALA A 161 21.08 6.03 2.30
CA ALA A 161 22.07 6.07 3.38
C ALA A 161 22.33 7.50 3.88
N THR A 162 21.29 8.33 3.91
CA THR A 162 21.39 9.74 4.34
C THR A 162 21.21 9.84 5.85
N ASN A 163 21.55 11.00 6.43
CA ASN A 163 21.24 11.30 7.83
C ASN A 163 19.85 11.97 8.00
N CYS A 164 18.98 11.83 7.00
CA CYS A 164 17.64 12.40 6.93
C CYS A 164 16.61 11.28 7.06
N TRP A 165 15.41 11.58 7.54
CA TRP A 165 14.32 10.58 7.53
C TRP A 165 13.85 10.35 6.09
N GLU A 166 13.76 9.10 5.68
CA GLU A 166 13.34 8.68 4.34
C GLU A 166 11.94 8.05 4.40
N TYR A 167 10.97 8.62 3.67
CA TYR A 167 9.59 8.10 3.65
C TYR A 167 8.98 8.17 2.24
N LEU A 168 7.97 7.32 1.98
CA LEU A 168 7.23 7.39 0.72
C LEU A 168 6.08 8.39 0.81
N ARG A 169 5.81 9.06 -0.31
CA ARG A 169 4.63 9.90 -0.45
C ARG A 169 3.36 9.07 -0.40
N PRO A 170 2.26 9.61 0.15
CA PRO A 170 0.94 9.01 0.05
C PRO A 170 0.44 8.80 -1.39
N ASP A 171 1.07 9.40 -2.40
CA ASP A 171 0.76 9.20 -3.82
C ASP A 171 1.73 8.24 -4.55
N THR A 172 2.45 7.46 -3.75
CA THR A 172 3.17 6.27 -4.17
C THR A 172 2.17 5.12 -4.23
N ASP A 173 1.66 4.86 -5.44
CA ASP A 173 0.49 4.02 -5.66
C ASP A 173 0.78 2.89 -6.65
N ALA A 174 0.01 1.82 -6.52
CA ALA A 174 -0.04 0.73 -7.49
C ALA A 174 -1.10 1.01 -8.56
N TYR A 175 -0.71 1.48 -9.75
CA TYR A 175 -1.66 1.89 -10.78
C TYR A 175 -2.25 0.69 -11.50
N THR A 176 -3.53 0.41 -11.27
CA THR A 176 -4.28 -0.63 -11.98
C THR A 176 -4.39 -0.29 -13.46
N ASN A 177 -3.98 -1.21 -14.33
CA ASN A 177 -4.12 -1.14 -15.79
C ASN A 177 -3.62 0.19 -16.38
N ASP A 178 -2.43 0.62 -15.96
CA ASP A 178 -1.79 1.88 -16.40
C ASP A 178 -2.65 3.14 -16.16
N GLY A 179 -3.48 3.12 -15.11
CA GLY A 179 -4.39 4.22 -14.77
C GLY A 179 -5.73 4.18 -15.50
N GLN A 180 -6.01 3.11 -16.26
CA GLN A 180 -7.35 2.81 -16.73
C GLN A 180 -8.16 2.19 -15.58
N SER A 181 -8.81 3.06 -14.81
CA SER A 181 -9.69 2.62 -13.72
C SER A 181 -11.13 2.46 -14.22
N ASN A 182 -11.85 1.56 -13.57
CA ASN A 182 -13.29 1.37 -13.76
C ASN A 182 -14.13 2.28 -12.85
N HIS A 183 -13.58 3.45 -12.50
CA HIS A 183 -14.20 4.37 -11.54
C HIS A 183 -15.54 4.94 -12.01
N TYR A 184 -15.82 4.87 -13.31
CA TYR A 184 -17.14 5.23 -13.84
C TYR A 184 -18.28 4.37 -13.23
N LEU A 185 -17.98 3.18 -12.71
CA LEU A 185 -18.94 2.33 -11.99
C LEU A 185 -19.32 2.87 -10.61
N VAL A 186 -18.50 3.77 -10.05
CA VAL A 186 -18.70 4.38 -8.72
C VAL A 186 -18.93 5.88 -8.77
N ASP A 187 -18.82 6.51 -9.95
CA ASP A 187 -19.05 7.94 -10.09
C ASP A 187 -20.49 8.29 -9.72
N GLY A 188 -20.67 9.28 -8.86
CA GLY A 188 -21.99 9.68 -8.35
C GLY A 188 -22.60 8.74 -7.29
N VAL A 189 -21.96 7.64 -6.91
CA VAL A 189 -22.45 6.76 -5.85
C VAL A 189 -22.17 7.39 -4.49
N CYS A 190 -23.21 7.57 -3.69
CA CYS A 190 -23.10 8.06 -2.32
C CYS A 190 -23.65 7.01 -1.34
N LEU A 191 -22.81 6.57 -0.41
CA LEU A 191 -23.14 5.53 0.55
C LEU A 191 -23.06 6.08 1.97
N TYR A 192 -23.95 5.58 2.82
CA TYR A 192 -23.92 5.94 4.23
C TYR A 192 -22.85 5.12 4.94
N SER A 193 -21.95 5.78 5.66
CA SER A 193 -21.02 5.11 6.56
C SER A 193 -21.69 4.90 7.92
N PRO A 194 -21.84 3.64 8.37
CA PRO A 194 -22.49 3.34 9.65
C PRO A 194 -21.63 3.74 10.85
N TYR A 195 -20.35 4.07 10.65
CA TYR A 195 -19.39 4.38 11.72
C TYR A 195 -19.45 5.83 12.19
N ASP A 196 -19.66 6.77 11.26
CA ASP A 196 -19.60 8.21 11.49
C ASP A 196 -20.87 8.95 11.05
N SER A 197 -21.87 8.21 10.57
CA SER A 197 -23.14 8.77 10.08
C SER A 197 -22.98 9.74 8.91
N LEU A 198 -21.85 9.67 8.19
CA LEU A 198 -21.55 10.53 7.06
C LEU A 198 -22.02 9.88 5.74
N LEU A 199 -22.47 10.75 4.82
CA LEU A 199 -22.69 10.37 3.42
C LEU A 199 -21.35 10.45 2.69
N ILE A 200 -20.77 9.30 2.34
CA ILE A 200 -19.54 9.21 1.56
C ILE A 200 -19.93 9.16 0.08
N CYS A 201 -19.73 10.27 -0.61
CA CYS A 201 -19.91 10.36 -2.06
C CYS A 201 -18.59 10.07 -2.78
N HIS A 202 -18.61 9.09 -3.68
CA HIS A 202 -17.47 8.64 -4.47
C HIS A 202 -17.03 9.63 -5.58
N VAL A 203 -17.62 10.83 -5.62
CA VAL A 203 -17.43 11.86 -6.68
C VAL A 203 -16.02 12.49 -6.64
N ASP A 204 -15.36 12.49 -5.47
CA ASP A 204 -14.01 13.05 -5.30
C ASP A 204 -13.03 12.17 -4.48
N SER A 205 -13.51 11.28 -3.61
CA SER A 205 -12.65 10.39 -2.82
C SER A 205 -11.95 9.31 -3.67
N VAL A 206 -12.59 8.86 -4.76
CA VAL A 206 -12.07 7.78 -5.62
C VAL A 206 -11.09 8.28 -6.68
N LYS A 207 -11.19 9.57 -7.08
CA LYS A 207 -10.14 10.23 -7.89
C LYS A 207 -8.78 10.25 -7.18
N HIS A 208 -8.76 9.97 -5.87
CA HIS A 208 -7.55 9.86 -5.06
C HIS A 208 -7.24 8.42 -4.63
N THR A 209 -8.11 7.44 -4.84
CA THR A 209 -7.76 6.01 -4.71
C THR A 209 -7.09 5.53 -5.99
N ARG A 210 -5.92 6.11 -6.25
CA ARG A 210 -4.99 5.73 -7.31
C ARG A 210 -4.61 4.26 -7.06
N GLY A 211 -5.06 3.36 -7.93
CA GLY A 211 -4.89 1.93 -7.72
C GLY A 211 -6.09 1.17 -7.18
N SER A 212 -7.28 1.78 -7.18
CA SER A 212 -8.51 1.05 -6.94
C SER A 212 -9.19 0.58 -8.22
N TYR A 213 -9.80 -0.60 -8.14
CA TYR A 213 -10.53 -1.26 -9.20
C TYR A 213 -11.97 -1.52 -8.75
N ALA A 214 -12.93 -0.99 -9.50
CA ALA A 214 -14.34 -1.22 -9.25
C ALA A 214 -14.88 -2.30 -10.19
N PHE A 215 -15.75 -3.16 -9.68
CA PHE A 215 -16.42 -4.21 -10.44
C PHE A 215 -17.71 -4.64 -9.74
N CYS A 216 -18.60 -5.31 -10.48
CA CYS A 216 -19.81 -5.91 -9.95
C CYS A 216 -19.79 -7.43 -10.09
N VAL A 217 -20.36 -8.11 -9.11
CA VAL A 217 -20.47 -9.57 -9.03
C VAL A 217 -21.94 -9.95 -9.13
N LYS A 218 -22.28 -10.81 -10.09
CA LYS A 218 -23.61 -11.43 -10.24
C LYS A 218 -23.61 -12.86 -9.71
N ASP A 219 -24.81 -13.42 -9.60
CA ASP A 219 -25.01 -14.84 -9.25
C ASP A 219 -24.47 -15.79 -10.33
#